data_AF-A0AA35Y3E3-F1
#
_entry.id   AF-A0AA35Y3E3-F1
#
_cell.length_a   1.000
_cell.length_b   1.000
_cell.length_c   1.000
_cell.angle_alpha   90.00
_cell.angle_beta   90.00
_cell.angle_gamma   90.00
#
_symmetry.space_group_name_H-M   'P 1'
#
loop_
_entity.id
_entity.type
_entity.pdbx_description
1 polymer ?
#
loop_
_entity_poly.entity_id
_entity_poly.type
_entity_poly.pdbx_seq_one_letter_code
_entity_poly.pdbx_strand_id
1 'polypeptide(L)'
;MMIRSVPLAPSMTTTICCSSRNNAYIPKLEPFSRSKFQRIVKDPPLIQKSENDLADYCSTLEGDPSYSCWRAYFELKDLEKEQPKEVVERVILESGGVKSLVSCLHGISEIHKSKKQLEHQNESNMDNTNSEITEAAGGGRTCPVPDGLPKSRAEMEEEEKGKMPDSPFTRLLRSKGRFPAWYSPAPDHETD
;
A
#
# COMPACT_ATOMS: atom_id res chain seq x y z
N MET A 1 78.09 -3.67 31.70
CA MET A 1 76.82 -2.97 31.42
C MET A 1 76.47 -3.23 29.97
N MET A 2 75.30 -3.81 29.72
CA MET A 2 74.81 -4.17 28.39
C MET A 2 74.28 -2.91 27.70
N ILE A 3 74.69 -2.66 26.45
CA ILE A 3 73.98 -1.77 25.55
C ILE A 3 73.72 -2.57 24.27
N ARG A 4 72.46 -2.98 24.10
CA ARG A 4 71.95 -3.66 22.90
C ARG A 4 71.85 -2.64 21.77
N SER A 5 72.56 -2.85 20.68
CA SER A 5 72.31 -2.16 19.42
C SER A 5 71.32 -2.99 18.58
N VAL A 6 70.18 -2.37 18.25
CA VAL A 6 69.13 -2.91 17.38
C VAL A 6 69.60 -2.82 15.93
N PRO A 7 69.52 -3.90 15.12
CA PRO A 7 69.71 -3.78 13.68
C PRO A 7 68.45 -3.19 13.03
N LEU A 8 68.65 -2.14 12.24
CA LEU A 8 67.67 -1.49 11.37
C LEU A 8 67.19 -2.48 10.30
N ALA A 9 65.88 -2.72 10.23
CA ALA A 9 65.27 -3.59 9.21
C ALA A 9 65.39 -2.96 7.80
N PRO A 10 65.74 -3.73 6.76
CA PRO A 10 65.63 -3.25 5.39
C PRO A 10 64.15 -3.20 4.96
N SER A 11 63.73 -2.04 4.46
CA SER A 11 62.46 -1.82 3.79
C SER A 11 62.33 -2.75 2.58
N MET A 12 61.37 -3.67 2.61
CA MET A 12 61.03 -4.53 1.48
C MET A 12 60.16 -3.72 0.50
N THR A 13 60.79 -3.06 -0.47
CA THR A 13 60.08 -2.55 -1.64
C THR A 13 59.75 -3.71 -2.58
N THR A 14 58.53 -4.24 -2.46
CA THR A 14 58.00 -5.25 -3.36
C THR A 14 57.95 -4.69 -4.78
N THR A 15 58.97 -4.99 -5.58
CA THR A 15 58.98 -4.67 -7.00
C THR A 15 58.11 -5.70 -7.71
N ILE A 16 56.92 -5.27 -8.13
CA ILE A 16 56.01 -6.09 -8.92
C ILE A 16 56.60 -6.23 -10.33
N CYS A 17 57.30 -7.34 -10.59
CA CYS A 17 57.76 -7.68 -11.94
C CYS A 17 56.59 -8.22 -12.76
N CYS A 18 55.96 -7.36 -13.56
CA CYS A 18 55.00 -7.78 -14.58
C CYS A 18 55.73 -8.49 -15.73
N SER A 19 55.79 -9.83 -15.67
CA SER A 19 56.21 -10.64 -16.81
C SER A 19 55.15 -10.58 -17.91
N SER A 20 55.33 -9.65 -18.87
CA SER A 20 54.56 -9.59 -20.12
C SER A 20 54.91 -10.79 -21.00
N ARG A 21 54.14 -11.88 -20.89
CA ARG A 21 54.14 -12.95 -21.89
C ARG A 21 53.28 -12.46 -23.06
N ASN A 22 53.92 -12.20 -24.19
CA ASN A 22 53.27 -11.97 -25.49
C ASN A 22 52.44 -13.20 -25.89
N ASN A 23 51.19 -13.27 -25.42
CA ASN A 23 50.19 -14.19 -25.95
C ASN A 23 49.49 -13.50 -27.12
N ALA A 24 49.78 -13.95 -28.34
CA ALA A 24 49.28 -13.38 -29.60
C ALA A 24 47.75 -13.51 -29.81
N TYR A 25 47.02 -14.06 -28.84
CA TYR A 25 45.58 -14.28 -28.91
C TYR A 25 44.93 -14.10 -27.54
N ILE A 26 45.12 -12.94 -26.91
CA ILE A 26 44.22 -12.50 -25.83
C ILE A 26 43.14 -11.66 -26.51
N PRO A 27 41.87 -12.11 -26.54
CA PRO A 27 40.77 -11.27 -26.98
C PRO A 27 40.79 -10.00 -26.13
N LYS A 28 41.03 -8.84 -26.75
CA LYS A 28 41.06 -7.57 -26.05
C LYS A 28 39.66 -7.29 -25.53
N LEU A 29 39.42 -7.66 -24.28
CA LEU A 29 38.21 -7.28 -23.57
C LEU A 29 38.20 -5.75 -23.46
N GLU A 30 37.02 -5.17 -23.65
CA GLU A 30 36.78 -3.75 -23.37
C GLU A 30 37.33 -3.41 -21.98
N PRO A 31 38.05 -2.27 -21.83
CA PRO A 31 38.54 -1.82 -20.53
C PRO A 31 37.43 -1.84 -19.48
N PHE A 32 37.70 -2.40 -18.30
CA PHE A 32 36.75 -2.38 -17.17
C PHE A 32 36.34 -0.94 -16.79
N SER A 33 37.16 0.06 -17.14
CA SER A 33 36.85 1.47 -17.02
C SER A 33 36.00 1.96 -18.19
N ARG A 34 34.70 1.68 -18.17
CA ARG A 34 33.76 2.38 -19.06
C ARG A 34 33.67 3.86 -18.67
N SER A 35 33.77 4.75 -19.66
CA SER A 35 33.59 6.18 -19.44
C SER A 35 32.18 6.46 -18.90
N LYS A 36 32.02 7.46 -18.03
CA LYS A 36 30.71 7.80 -17.42
C LYS A 36 29.63 8.04 -18.48
N PHE A 37 30.03 8.63 -19.62
CA PHE A 37 29.17 8.86 -20.77
C PHE A 37 28.66 7.57 -21.42
N GLN A 38 29.51 6.53 -21.52
CA GLN A 38 29.12 5.26 -22.13
C GLN A 38 28.13 4.46 -21.27
N ARG A 39 28.08 4.72 -19.94
CA ARG A 39 27.04 4.21 -19.03
C ARG A 39 25.71 4.93 -19.24
N ILE A 40 25.73 6.26 -19.27
CA ILE A 40 24.53 7.10 -19.46
C ILE A 40 23.81 6.80 -20.79
N VAL A 41 24.55 6.48 -21.86
CA VAL A 41 23.96 6.23 -23.19
C VAL A 41 23.37 4.82 -23.33
N LYS A 42 23.81 3.85 -22.51
CA LYS A 42 23.37 2.45 -22.62
C LYS A 42 22.40 2.01 -21.52
N ASP A 43 22.49 2.60 -20.33
CA ASP A 43 21.62 2.24 -19.23
C ASP A 43 20.26 2.95 -19.43
N PRO A 44 19.14 2.20 -19.48
CA PRO A 44 17.82 2.81 -19.49
C PRO A 44 17.68 3.76 -18.30
N PRO A 45 16.88 4.85 -18.41
CA PRO A 45 16.60 5.70 -17.26
C PRO A 45 16.15 4.82 -16.09
N LEU A 46 16.67 5.10 -14.89
CA LEU A 46 16.50 4.23 -13.71
C LEU A 46 15.02 3.91 -13.44
N ILE A 47 14.15 4.89 -13.70
CA ILE A 47 12.70 4.77 -13.61
C ILE A 47 12.18 3.68 -14.57
N GLN A 48 12.52 3.76 -15.86
CA GLN A 48 12.09 2.75 -16.85
C GLN A 48 12.60 1.36 -16.50
N LYS A 49 13.81 1.24 -15.95
CA LYS A 49 14.31 -0.06 -15.47
C LYS A 49 13.45 -0.58 -14.32
N SER A 50 13.17 0.25 -13.33
CA SER A 50 12.35 -0.14 -12.18
C SER A 50 10.91 -0.49 -12.55
N GLU A 51 10.36 0.14 -13.59
CA GLU A 51 9.04 -0.18 -14.14
C GLU A 51 9.01 -1.56 -14.78
N ASN A 52 10.02 -1.88 -15.60
CA ASN A 52 10.14 -3.21 -16.19
C ASN A 52 10.35 -4.26 -15.09
N ASP A 53 11.22 -4.01 -14.12
CA ASP A 53 11.47 -4.90 -12.99
C ASP A 53 10.19 -5.12 -12.17
N LEU A 54 9.37 -4.08 -11.97
CA LEU A 54 8.06 -4.18 -11.33
C LEU A 54 7.08 -5.00 -12.17
N ALA A 55 6.96 -4.74 -13.47
CA ALA A 55 6.06 -5.47 -14.35
C ALA A 55 6.40 -6.97 -14.39
N ASP A 56 7.69 -7.29 -14.49
CA ASP A 56 8.20 -8.65 -14.41
C ASP A 56 7.85 -9.27 -13.06
N TYR A 57 8.10 -8.57 -11.95
CA TYR A 57 7.74 -9.06 -10.62
C TYR A 57 6.22 -9.29 -10.47
N CYS A 58 5.39 -8.35 -10.88
CA CYS A 58 3.93 -8.47 -10.79
C CYS A 58 3.39 -9.63 -11.63
N SER A 59 4.04 -9.97 -12.75
CA SER A 59 3.68 -11.12 -13.58
C SER A 59 3.95 -12.47 -12.91
N THR A 60 4.84 -12.52 -11.91
CA THR A 60 5.13 -13.74 -11.15
C THR A 60 4.17 -14.00 -10.00
N LEU A 61 3.32 -13.03 -9.66
CA LEU A 61 2.36 -13.11 -8.56
C LEU A 61 0.96 -13.46 -9.08
N GLU A 62 0.16 -14.10 -8.24
CA GLU A 62 -1.26 -14.39 -8.51
C GLU A 62 -2.15 -13.88 -7.37
N GLY A 63 -3.43 -13.59 -7.66
CA GLY A 63 -4.42 -13.15 -6.67
C GLY A 63 -4.21 -11.71 -6.17
N ASP A 64 -4.60 -11.44 -4.92
CA ASP A 64 -4.54 -10.10 -4.33
C ASP A 64 -3.14 -9.45 -4.34
N PRO A 65 -2.03 -10.18 -4.08
CA PRO A 65 -0.69 -9.63 -4.21
C PRO A 65 -0.35 -9.14 -5.62
N SER A 66 -0.86 -9.82 -6.66
CA SER A 66 -0.66 -9.38 -8.04
C SER A 66 -1.38 -8.06 -8.32
N TYR A 67 -2.61 -7.93 -7.83
CA TYR A 67 -3.41 -6.71 -8.00
C TYR A 67 -2.79 -5.52 -7.25
N SER A 68 -2.33 -5.72 -6.01
CA SER A 68 -1.58 -4.71 -5.25
C SER A 68 -0.29 -4.31 -5.98
N CYS A 69 0.48 -5.27 -6.50
CA CYS A 69 1.70 -4.99 -7.26
C CYS A 69 1.42 -4.14 -8.51
N TRP A 70 0.43 -4.50 -9.33
CA TRP A 70 0.03 -3.72 -10.50
C TRP A 70 -0.49 -2.33 -10.13
N ARG A 71 -1.17 -2.19 -8.99
CA ARG A 71 -1.56 -0.87 -8.47
C ARG A 71 -0.32 -0.02 -8.15
N ALA A 72 0.69 -0.59 -7.50
CA ALA A 72 1.93 0.13 -7.22
C ALA A 72 2.65 0.56 -8.52
N TYR A 73 2.61 -0.26 -9.57
CA TYR A 73 3.14 0.12 -10.89
C TYR A 73 2.48 1.40 -11.44
N PHE A 74 1.15 1.53 -11.33
CA PHE A 74 0.46 2.76 -11.74
C PHE A 74 0.76 3.93 -10.80
N GLU A 75 0.91 3.68 -9.51
CA GLU A 75 1.29 4.72 -8.55
C GLU A 75 2.69 5.27 -8.81
N LEU A 76 3.64 4.43 -9.24
CA LEU A 76 4.96 4.89 -9.69
C LEU A 76 4.85 5.81 -10.91
N LYS A 77 4.00 5.45 -11.89
CA LYS A 77 3.73 6.26 -13.08
C LYS A 77 3.07 7.59 -12.76
N ASP A 78 2.20 7.62 -11.75
CA ASP A 78 1.58 8.86 -11.31
C ASP A 78 2.57 9.71 -10.51
N LEU A 79 3.44 9.09 -9.71
CA LEU A 79 4.53 9.78 -9.02
C LEU A 79 5.52 10.42 -10.00
N GLU A 80 5.83 9.76 -11.13
CA GLU A 80 6.65 10.32 -12.22
C GLU A 80 6.03 11.59 -12.83
N LYS A 81 4.69 11.70 -12.85
CA LYS A 81 3.99 12.88 -13.37
C LYS A 81 3.89 14.00 -12.32
N GLU A 82 3.69 13.64 -11.05
CA GLU A 82 3.48 14.61 -9.97
C GLU A 82 4.79 15.20 -9.42
N GLN A 83 5.87 14.41 -9.41
CA GLN A 83 7.12 14.76 -8.74
C GLN A 83 8.29 14.88 -9.74
N PRO A 84 9.33 15.66 -9.41
CA PRO A 84 10.52 15.73 -10.24
C PRO A 84 11.26 14.38 -10.26
N LYS A 85 11.91 14.08 -11.39
CA LYS A 85 12.53 12.78 -11.65
C LYS A 85 13.57 12.41 -10.60
N GLU A 86 14.30 13.37 -10.05
CA GLU A 86 15.33 13.11 -9.03
C GLU A 86 14.74 12.57 -7.72
N VAL A 87 13.51 12.96 -7.38
CA VAL A 87 12.81 12.47 -6.18
C VAL A 87 12.34 11.04 -6.40
N VAL A 88 11.79 10.74 -7.57
CA VAL A 88 11.33 9.40 -7.93
C VAL A 88 12.51 8.41 -7.95
N GLU A 89 13.63 8.81 -8.55
CA GLU A 89 14.86 8.00 -8.56
C GLU A 89 15.38 7.74 -7.14
N ARG A 90 15.29 8.73 -6.25
CA ARG A 90 15.67 8.55 -4.85
C ARG A 90 14.82 7.49 -4.16
N VAL A 91 13.50 7.53 -4.35
CA VAL A 91 12.58 6.53 -3.78
C VAL A 91 12.96 5.13 -4.26
N ILE A 92 13.27 4.97 -5.55
CA ILE A 92 13.69 3.68 -6.12
C ILE A 92 14.99 3.18 -5.47
N LEU A 93 15.97 4.07 -5.26
CA LEU A 93 17.25 3.71 -4.63
C LEU A 93 17.11 3.38 -3.14
N GLU A 94 16.30 4.15 -2.41
CA GLU A 94 16.05 3.96 -0.97
C GLU A 94 15.26 2.68 -0.68
N SER A 95 14.36 2.30 -1.60
CA SER A 95 13.53 1.10 -1.45
C SER A 95 14.34 -0.20 -1.47
N GLY A 96 15.55 -0.22 -2.04
CA GLY A 96 16.45 -1.38 -1.97
C GLY A 96 15.97 -2.68 -2.62
N GLY A 97 14.81 -2.68 -3.30
CA GLY A 97 14.27 -3.83 -4.03
C GLY A 97 12.78 -3.69 -4.40
N VAL A 98 12.32 -4.46 -5.39
CA VAL A 98 10.95 -4.37 -5.95
C VAL A 98 9.83 -4.65 -4.93
N LYS A 99 10.01 -5.63 -4.03
CA LYS A 99 9.00 -5.93 -3.00
C LYS A 99 8.79 -4.78 -2.03
N SER A 100 9.88 -4.16 -1.59
CA SER A 100 9.84 -3.01 -0.70
C SER A 100 9.34 -1.77 -1.44
N LEU A 101 9.72 -1.61 -2.71
CA LEU A 101 9.24 -0.52 -3.57
C LEU A 101 7.72 -0.55 -3.71
N VAL A 102 7.10 -1.71 -3.93
CA VAL A 102 5.62 -1.86 -3.96
C VAL A 102 4.98 -1.31 -2.68
N SER A 103 5.50 -1.68 -1.51
CA SER A 103 4.99 -1.17 -0.23
C SER A 103 5.22 0.32 -0.03
N CYS A 104 6.39 0.84 -0.43
CA CYS A 104 6.70 2.27 -0.36
C CYS A 104 5.77 3.09 -1.25
N LEU A 105 5.49 2.62 -2.46
CA LEU A 105 4.60 3.31 -3.40
C LEU A 105 3.18 3.42 -2.88
N HIS A 106 2.65 2.34 -2.30
CA HIS A 106 1.35 2.39 -1.61
C HIS A 106 1.34 3.41 -0.48
N GLY A 107 2.36 3.42 0.38
CA GLY A 107 2.47 4.38 1.48
C GLY A 107 2.54 5.83 0.99
N ILE A 108 3.33 6.11 -0.04
CA ILE A 108 3.45 7.46 -0.63
C ILE A 108 2.11 7.90 -1.25
N SER A 109 1.44 7.00 -1.97
CA SER A 109 0.13 7.23 -2.58
C SER A 109 -0.95 7.53 -1.53
N GLU A 110 -0.97 6.80 -0.41
CA GLU A 110 -1.87 7.04 0.73
C GLU A 110 -1.59 8.40 1.40
N ILE A 111 -0.32 8.79 1.55
CA ILE A 111 0.06 10.10 2.08
C ILE A 111 -0.38 11.21 1.11
N HIS A 112 -0.21 11.03 -0.20
CA HIS A 112 -0.64 12.00 -1.21
C HIS A 112 -2.17 12.15 -1.22
N LYS A 113 -2.91 11.04 -1.11
CA LYS A 113 -4.39 11.05 -1.04
C LYS A 113 -4.91 11.72 0.22
N SER A 114 -4.35 11.38 1.38
CA SER A 114 -4.73 12.00 2.66
C SER A 114 -4.40 13.49 2.69
N LYS A 115 -3.25 13.89 2.14
CA LYS A 115 -2.92 15.31 1.98
C LYS A 115 -3.93 16.06 1.09
N LYS A 116 -4.29 15.49 -0.07
CA LYS A 116 -5.32 16.07 -0.96
C LYS A 116 -6.68 16.18 -0.27
N GLN A 117 -7.05 15.18 0.56
CA GLN A 117 -8.28 15.23 1.35
C GLN A 117 -8.24 16.31 2.43
N LEU A 118 -7.11 16.49 3.12
CA LEU A 118 -6.93 17.55 4.11
C LEU A 118 -6.98 18.94 3.47
N GLU A 119 -6.38 19.13 2.30
CA GLU A 119 -6.48 20.37 1.53
C GLU A 119 -7.94 20.66 1.13
N HIS A 120 -8.66 19.67 0.61
CA HIS A 120 -10.09 19.81 0.31
C HIS A 120 -10.95 20.03 1.57
N GLN A 121 -10.62 19.39 2.69
CA GLN A 121 -11.31 19.63 3.96
C GLN A 121 -11.07 21.06 4.43
N ASN A 122 -9.85 21.58 4.39
CA ASN A 122 -9.54 22.96 4.77
C ASN A 122 -10.20 24.01 3.85
N GLU A 123 -10.41 23.70 2.57
CA GLU A 123 -11.17 24.55 1.64
C GLU A 123 -12.70 24.46 1.86
N SER A 124 -13.21 23.30 2.29
CA SER A 124 -14.63 23.08 2.61
C SER A 124 -15.02 23.42 4.05
N ASN A 125 -14.06 23.60 4.96
CA ASN A 125 -14.28 23.87 6.39
C ASN A 125 -14.52 25.36 6.68
N MET A 126 -15.05 26.11 5.71
CA MET A 126 -15.84 27.32 5.99
C MET A 126 -17.32 27.00 6.21
N ASP A 127 -17.78 25.76 5.94
CA ASP A 127 -19.18 25.34 6.12
C ASP A 127 -19.31 23.87 6.58
N ASN A 128 -18.71 23.45 7.70
CA ASN A 128 -19.31 22.42 8.57
C ASN A 128 -18.43 22.10 9.78
N THR A 129 -18.83 22.63 10.94
CA THR A 129 -18.39 22.12 12.22
C THR A 129 -19.30 20.97 12.68
N ASN A 130 -18.65 19.94 13.21
CA ASN A 130 -19.13 18.83 14.03
C ASN A 130 -19.39 17.50 13.32
N SER A 131 -18.37 16.64 13.32
CA SER A 131 -18.52 15.28 13.82
C SER A 131 -17.15 14.69 14.14
N GLU A 132 -16.79 14.71 15.43
CA GLU A 132 -15.61 14.06 15.97
C GLU A 132 -15.93 12.58 16.27
N ILE A 133 -15.29 11.71 15.48
CA ILE A 133 -14.57 10.48 15.85
C ILE A 133 -15.14 9.65 17.02
N THR A 134 -15.46 8.38 16.72
CA THR A 134 -15.00 7.27 17.56
C THR A 134 -14.89 5.98 16.75
N GLU A 135 -13.66 5.49 16.63
CA GLU A 135 -13.36 4.16 16.12
C GLU A 135 -13.68 3.10 17.18
N ALA A 136 -14.36 2.03 16.78
CA ALA A 136 -14.28 0.75 17.47
C ALA A 136 -14.69 -0.42 16.54
N ALA A 137 -13.69 -1.22 16.19
CA ALA A 137 -13.77 -2.67 15.99
C ALA A 137 -14.76 -3.26 14.96
N GLY A 138 -14.19 -3.77 13.87
CA GLY A 138 -14.61 -5.04 13.26
C GLY A 138 -15.81 -4.98 12.29
N GLY A 139 -15.51 -5.01 10.99
CA GLY A 139 -16.45 -5.49 9.95
C GLY A 139 -17.83 -4.83 9.98
N GLY A 140 -17.88 -3.49 9.96
CA GLY A 140 -19.13 -2.75 9.99
C GLY A 140 -19.89 -2.86 8.68
N ARG A 141 -21.06 -3.50 8.70
CA ARG A 141 -22.07 -3.30 7.66
C ARG A 141 -22.33 -1.80 7.54
N THR A 142 -22.24 -1.27 6.32
CA THR A 142 -22.74 0.06 5.97
C THR A 142 -24.26 0.03 6.01
N CYS A 143 -24.86 -0.20 7.17
CA CYS A 143 -26.29 0.02 7.34
C CYS A 143 -26.48 1.54 7.40
N PRO A 144 -27.25 2.13 6.46
CA PRO A 144 -27.63 3.53 6.59
C PRO A 144 -28.30 3.73 7.95
N VAL A 145 -27.86 4.75 8.67
CA VAL A 145 -28.54 5.16 9.91
C VAL A 145 -29.94 5.62 9.49
N PRO A 146 -31.02 5.05 10.05
CA PRO A 146 -32.36 5.45 9.67
C PRO A 146 -32.59 6.92 10.04
N ASP A 147 -33.13 7.70 9.11
CA ASP A 147 -33.33 9.16 9.18
C ASP A 147 -34.26 9.65 10.30
N GLY A 148 -34.72 8.77 11.19
CA GLY A 148 -35.58 9.10 12.33
C GLY A 148 -37.01 9.54 11.96
N LEU A 149 -37.32 9.71 10.67
CA LEU A 149 -38.66 10.02 10.20
C LEU A 149 -39.58 8.79 10.27
N PRO A 150 -40.87 8.97 10.61
CA PRO A 150 -41.85 7.89 10.50
C PRO A 150 -41.96 7.45 9.04
N LYS A 151 -41.96 6.13 8.80
CA LYS A 151 -42.06 5.54 7.46
C LYS A 151 -43.28 6.09 6.72
N SER A 152 -43.11 6.36 5.42
CA SER A 152 -44.23 6.78 4.59
C SER A 152 -45.23 5.63 4.39
N ARG A 153 -46.49 5.97 4.09
CA ARG A 153 -47.53 4.96 3.84
C ARG A 153 -47.20 4.03 2.67
N ALA A 154 -46.53 4.56 1.65
CA ALA A 154 -46.10 3.79 0.48
C ALA A 154 -44.99 2.77 0.84
N GLU A 155 -44.02 3.17 1.66
CA GLU A 155 -42.94 2.28 2.12
C GLU A 155 -43.48 1.15 3.02
N MET A 156 -44.46 1.44 3.88
CA MET A 156 -45.08 0.38 4.70
C MET A 156 -45.77 -0.70 3.86
N GLU A 157 -46.44 -0.32 2.78
CA GLU A 157 -47.12 -1.27 1.89
C GLU A 157 -46.11 -2.11 1.09
N GLU A 158 -45.01 -1.51 0.64
CA GLU A 158 -43.93 -2.21 -0.06
C GLU A 158 -43.22 -3.22 0.86
N GLU A 159 -42.93 -2.83 2.10
CA GLU A 159 -42.37 -3.74 3.10
C GLU A 159 -43.30 -4.89 3.44
N GLU A 160 -44.62 -4.69 3.43
CA GLU A 160 -45.60 -5.76 3.64
C GLU A 160 -45.63 -6.73 2.46
N LYS A 161 -45.60 -6.19 1.23
CA LYS A 161 -45.64 -6.97 -0.01
C LYS A 161 -44.35 -7.75 -0.26
N GLY A 162 -43.20 -7.25 0.21
CA GLY A 162 -41.89 -7.87 0.07
C GLY A 162 -41.57 -8.96 1.11
N LYS A 163 -42.43 -9.15 2.13
CA LYS A 163 -42.20 -10.17 3.16
C LYS A 163 -42.31 -11.57 2.58
N MET A 164 -41.31 -12.40 2.85
CA MET A 164 -41.39 -13.83 2.57
C MET A 164 -42.55 -14.46 3.37
N PRO A 165 -43.29 -15.41 2.77
CA PRO A 165 -44.35 -16.10 3.48
C PRO A 165 -43.79 -16.86 4.68
N ASP A 166 -44.37 -16.62 5.85
CA ASP A 166 -43.95 -17.27 7.09
C ASP A 166 -44.23 -18.78 7.02
N SER A 167 -43.25 -19.58 7.46
CA SER A 167 -43.45 -21.02 7.67
C SER A 167 -44.45 -21.26 8.82
N PRO A 168 -45.15 -22.42 8.84
CA PRO A 168 -46.07 -22.75 9.94
C PRO A 168 -45.37 -22.77 11.31
N PHE A 169 -44.08 -23.12 11.36
CA PHE A 169 -43.28 -23.13 12.58
C PHE A 169 -42.92 -21.72 13.08
N THR A 170 -42.50 -20.82 12.19
CA THR A 170 -42.22 -19.41 12.57
C THR A 170 -43.48 -18.67 13.01
N ARG A 171 -44.63 -18.98 12.39
CA ARG A 171 -45.93 -18.48 12.84
C ARG A 171 -46.29 -18.97 14.24
N LEU A 172 -46.03 -20.24 14.56
CA LEU A 172 -46.24 -20.79 15.90
C LEU A 172 -45.30 -20.15 16.93
N LEU A 173 -44.03 -19.92 16.58
CA LEU A 173 -43.09 -19.22 17.45
C LEU A 173 -43.46 -17.75 17.64
N ARG A 174 -44.15 -17.09 16.70
CA ARG A 174 -44.66 -15.74 16.94
C ARG A 174 -45.87 -15.73 17.87
N SER A 175 -46.76 -16.72 17.75
CA SER A 175 -47.96 -16.81 18.59
C SER A 175 -47.71 -17.38 19.99
N LYS A 176 -46.69 -18.23 20.15
CA LYS A 176 -46.32 -18.86 21.43
C LYS A 176 -44.95 -18.45 21.96
N GLY A 177 -44.20 -17.68 21.19
CA GLY A 177 -42.92 -17.14 21.62
C GLY A 177 -43.11 -16.11 22.70
N ARG A 178 -42.12 -16.07 23.60
CA ARG A 178 -42.06 -15.07 24.64
C ARG A 178 -41.76 -13.71 24.01
N PHE A 179 -42.39 -12.66 24.53
CA PHE A 179 -42.11 -11.30 24.09
C PHE A 179 -40.61 -10.98 24.24
N PRO A 180 -40.03 -10.18 23.32
CA PRO A 180 -38.65 -9.72 23.44
C PRO A 180 -38.39 -9.10 24.81
N ALA A 181 -37.16 -9.20 25.32
CA ALA A 181 -36.81 -8.72 26.67
C ALA A 181 -37.07 -7.22 26.89
N TRP A 182 -37.20 -6.43 25.82
CA TRP A 182 -37.48 -5.00 25.84
C TRP A 182 -38.97 -4.65 25.70
N TYR A 183 -39.84 -5.63 25.43
CA TYR A 183 -41.28 -5.42 25.29
C TYR A 183 -42.04 -6.26 26.33
N SER A 184 -42.73 -5.57 27.22
CA SER A 184 -43.71 -6.15 28.13
C SER A 184 -45.09 -5.64 27.70
N PRO A 185 -46.04 -6.51 27.35
CA PRO A 185 -47.41 -6.10 27.14
C PRO A 185 -47.93 -5.39 28.39
N ALA A 186 -48.67 -4.29 28.20
CA ALA A 186 -49.38 -3.68 29.31
C ALA A 186 -50.41 -4.68 29.86
N PRO A 187 -50.63 -4.76 31.18
CA PRO A 187 -51.65 -5.63 31.74
C PRO A 187 -53.01 -5.25 31.16
N ASP A 188 -53.74 -6.24 30.64
CA ASP A 188 -55.15 -6.06 30.31
C ASP A 188 -55.88 -5.74 31.62
N HIS A 189 -56.28 -4.48 31.78
CA HIS A 189 -57.15 -4.09 32.86
C HIS A 189 -58.56 -4.42 32.39
N GLU A 190 -59.13 -5.48 32.97
CA GLU A 190 -60.56 -5.75 32.82
C GLU A 190 -61.32 -4.58 33.46
N THR A 191 -61.91 -3.71 32.63
CA THR A 191 -62.99 -2.82 33.08
C THR A 191 -64.29 -3.61 33.06
N ASP A 192 -64.75 -3.96 34.25
CA ASP A 192 -66.14 -4.35 34.56
C ASP A 192 -67.08 -3.11 34.46
#